data_AF-A0A6S7JZU2-F1
#
_entry.id   AF-A0A6S7JZU2-F1
#
_cell.length_a   1.000
_cell.length_b   1.000
_cell.length_c   1.000
_cell.angle_alpha   90.00
_cell.angle_beta   90.00
_cell.angle_gamma   90.00
#
_symmetry.space_group_name_H-M   'P 1'
#
loop_
_entity.id
_entity.type
_entity.pdbx_description
1 polymer ?
#
loop_
_entity_poly.entity_id
_entity_poly.type
_entity_poly.pdbx_seq_one_letter_code
_entity_poly.pdbx_strand_id
1 'polypeptide(L)'
;DEEELVEQCLLPDLHEFDSKEIEDFLEQFNCRTVLNENNCQKPILSELNVYQPFQSFEELEMFYDSIKPTNKKVLHLLQAKPNTEGERDALKFLQRYIRGLDTGNLGHFLRFTTGADVLIVNSISVSFIKVNGIFKTAVAHTCGPVLELPCTYQDFCELRNVFNNILAKPDWELDIV
;
A
#
# COMPACT_ATOMS: atom_id res chain seq x y z
N ASP A 1 -1.53 -19.87 -24.01
CA ASP A 1 -0.95 -18.55 -23.72
C ASP A 1 -0.41 -18.60 -22.29
N GLU A 2 0.67 -17.91 -21.94
CA GLU A 2 1.28 -18.02 -20.59
C GLU A 2 0.31 -17.54 -19.49
N GLU A 3 -0.51 -16.53 -19.80
CA GLU A 3 -1.51 -15.97 -18.90
C GLU A 3 -2.64 -16.99 -18.60
N GLU A 4 -3.04 -17.77 -19.60
CA GLU A 4 -4.05 -18.82 -19.50
C GLU A 4 -3.56 -20.02 -18.66
N LEU A 5 -2.27 -20.36 -18.74
CA LEU A 5 -1.65 -21.42 -17.92
C LEU A 5 -1.62 -21.03 -16.43
N VAL A 6 -1.34 -19.76 -16.13
CA VAL A 6 -1.31 -19.24 -14.75
C VAL A 6 -2.70 -19.25 -14.12
N GLU A 7 -3.72 -18.79 -14.84
CA GLU A 7 -5.11 -18.80 -14.33
C GLU A 7 -5.62 -20.21 -14.03
N GLN A 8 -5.28 -21.18 -14.88
CA GLN A 8 -5.70 -22.57 -14.69
C GLN A 8 -5.02 -23.24 -13.49
N CYS A 9 -3.78 -22.85 -13.13
CA CYS A 9 -3.06 -23.37 -11.96
C CYS A 9 -3.64 -22.92 -10.62
N LEU A 10 -4.47 -21.87 -10.62
CA LEU A 10 -5.06 -21.27 -9.42
C LEU A 10 -6.47 -21.82 -9.11
N LEU A 11 -7.02 -22.69 -9.96
CA LEU A 11 -8.33 -23.30 -9.74
C LEU A 11 -8.24 -24.43 -8.69
N PRO A 12 -9.22 -24.54 -7.76
CA PRO A 12 -9.17 -25.46 -6.63
C PRO A 12 -9.34 -26.94 -7.00
N ASP A 13 -9.83 -27.24 -8.20
CA ASP A 13 -9.94 -28.57 -8.75
C ASP A 13 -8.92 -28.72 -9.89
N LEU A 14 -7.71 -29.16 -9.53
CA LEU A 14 -6.67 -29.61 -10.45
C LEU A 14 -7.20 -30.81 -11.27
N HIS A 15 -7.92 -30.53 -12.35
CA HIS A 15 -8.07 -31.50 -13.42
C HIS A 15 -6.69 -31.73 -14.04
N GLU A 16 -6.29 -33.00 -14.19
CA GLU A 16 -5.01 -33.44 -14.73
C GLU A 16 -4.59 -32.54 -15.90
N PHE A 17 -3.65 -31.64 -15.64
CA PHE A 17 -2.98 -30.88 -16.67
C PHE A 17 -2.36 -31.86 -17.67
N ASP A 18 -2.21 -31.43 -18.93
CA ASP A 18 -1.27 -32.09 -19.83
C ASP A 18 0.12 -31.87 -19.22
N SER A 19 0.55 -32.84 -18.40
CA SER A 19 1.71 -32.81 -17.48
C SER A 19 2.95 -32.22 -18.14
N LYS A 20 3.05 -32.37 -19.46
CA LYS A 20 4.18 -31.98 -20.28
C LYS A 20 4.33 -30.47 -20.48
N GLU A 21 3.26 -29.71 -20.65
CA GLU A 21 3.36 -28.27 -20.92
C GLU A 21 3.71 -27.50 -19.63
N ILE A 22 3.18 -27.95 -18.50
CA ILE A 22 3.61 -27.48 -17.17
C ILE A 22 5.03 -27.92 -16.87
N GLU A 23 5.41 -29.17 -17.14
CA GLU A 23 6.79 -29.63 -16.96
C GLU A 23 7.77 -28.79 -17.78
N ASP A 24 7.47 -28.51 -19.05
CA ASP A 24 8.31 -27.68 -19.93
C ASP A 24 8.43 -26.23 -19.40
N PHE A 25 7.33 -25.63 -18.93
CA PHE A 25 7.34 -24.31 -18.28
C PHE A 25 8.18 -24.32 -16.99
N LEU A 26 8.01 -25.34 -16.16
CA LEU A 26 8.75 -25.49 -14.89
C LEU A 26 10.25 -25.78 -15.11
N GLU A 27 10.60 -26.52 -16.16
CA GLU A 27 12.00 -26.77 -16.55
C GLU A 27 12.73 -25.47 -16.91
N GLN A 28 12.05 -24.50 -17.54
CA GLN A 28 12.62 -23.18 -17.82
C GLN A 28 13.09 -22.46 -16.55
N PHE A 29 12.49 -22.76 -15.40
CA PHE A 29 12.87 -22.24 -14.08
C PHE A 29 13.68 -23.23 -13.22
N ASN A 30 14.22 -24.32 -13.81
CA ASN A 30 14.91 -25.41 -13.11
C ASN A 30 14.03 -26.14 -12.05
N CYS A 31 12.71 -26.05 -12.14
CA CYS A 31 11.79 -26.75 -11.26
C CYS A 31 11.59 -28.20 -11.75
N ARG A 32 12.53 -29.09 -11.42
CA ARG A 32 12.56 -30.52 -11.83
C ARG A 32 11.48 -31.43 -11.20
N THR A 33 10.50 -30.84 -10.53
CA THR A 33 9.37 -31.56 -9.92
C THR A 33 8.12 -30.69 -10.04
N VAL A 34 7.00 -31.28 -10.48
CA VAL A 34 5.67 -30.63 -10.53
C VAL A 34 5.43 -29.83 -9.26
N LEU A 35 5.23 -28.51 -9.41
CA LEU A 35 4.98 -27.63 -8.28
C LEU A 35 3.71 -28.08 -7.55
N ASN A 36 3.87 -28.42 -6.28
CA ASN A 36 2.82 -28.66 -5.32
C ASN A 36 3.13 -27.86 -4.07
N GLU A 37 2.16 -27.74 -3.18
CA GLU A 37 2.28 -26.98 -1.92
C GLU A 37 3.55 -27.33 -1.12
N ASN A 38 4.05 -28.57 -1.22
CA ASN A 38 5.20 -29.06 -0.47
C ASN A 38 6.56 -28.79 -1.15
N ASN A 39 6.61 -28.46 -2.44
CA ASN A 39 7.87 -28.23 -3.16
C ASN A 39 7.99 -26.86 -3.84
N CYS A 40 6.92 -26.06 -3.94
CA CYS A 40 6.99 -24.67 -4.43
C CYS A 40 7.61 -23.72 -3.40
N GLN A 41 7.40 -24.01 -2.11
CA GLN A 41 7.99 -23.24 -1.02
C GLN A 41 9.51 -23.33 -1.02
N LYS A 42 10.08 -24.49 -1.38
CA LYS A 42 11.53 -24.73 -1.29
C LYS A 42 12.38 -23.81 -2.19
N PRO A 43 12.08 -23.65 -3.49
CA PRO A 43 12.81 -22.72 -4.36
C PRO A 43 12.54 -21.25 -4.01
N ILE A 44 11.30 -20.89 -3.68
CA ILE A 44 10.94 -19.51 -3.29
C ILE A 44 11.68 -19.13 -1.99
N LEU A 45 11.61 -19.98 -0.98
CA LEU A 45 12.29 -19.75 0.29
C LEU A 45 13.80 -19.80 0.11
N SER A 46 14.37 -20.65 -0.75
CA SER A 46 15.83 -20.64 -0.95
C SER A 46 16.34 -19.33 -1.53
N GLU A 47 15.60 -18.72 -2.45
CA GLU A 47 15.93 -17.41 -3.01
C GLU A 47 15.69 -16.29 -1.99
N LEU A 48 14.61 -16.35 -1.21
CA LEU A 48 14.29 -15.33 -0.21
C LEU A 48 15.16 -15.41 1.06
N ASN A 49 15.68 -16.59 1.41
CA ASN A 49 16.45 -16.82 2.65
C ASN A 49 17.79 -16.05 2.69
N VAL A 50 18.23 -15.48 1.56
CA VAL A 50 19.36 -14.54 1.52
C VAL A 50 19.02 -13.22 2.23
N TYR A 51 17.74 -12.88 2.33
CA TYR A 51 17.26 -11.71 3.04
C TYR A 51 16.91 -12.08 4.48
N GLN A 52 17.47 -11.30 5.41
CA GLN A 52 17.35 -11.51 6.85
C GLN A 52 15.89 -11.72 7.33
N PRO A 53 14.89 -10.94 6.88
CA PRO A 53 13.48 -11.16 7.26
C PRO A 53 12.92 -12.54 6.93
N PHE A 54 13.51 -13.29 5.99
CA PHE A 54 12.99 -14.58 5.53
C PHE A 54 13.79 -15.77 6.12
N GLN A 55 14.70 -15.52 7.07
CA GLN A 55 15.52 -16.56 7.70
C GLN A 55 14.80 -17.32 8.81
N SER A 56 13.75 -16.73 9.39
CA SER A 56 12.89 -17.38 10.37
C SER A 56 11.53 -16.68 10.44
N PHE A 57 10.56 -17.33 11.08
CA PHE A 57 9.26 -16.73 11.35
C PHE A 57 9.37 -15.50 12.28
N GLU A 58 10.24 -15.57 13.30
CA GLU A 58 10.47 -14.47 14.24
C GLU A 58 11.02 -13.22 13.52
N GLU A 59 11.96 -13.42 12.59
CA GLU A 59 12.54 -12.32 11.82
C GLU A 59 11.54 -11.73 10.82
N LEU A 60 10.68 -12.55 10.24
CA LEU A 60 9.60 -12.09 9.37
C LEU A 60 8.56 -11.28 10.15
N GLU A 61 8.20 -11.75 11.34
CA GLU A 61 7.27 -11.06 12.23
C GLU A 61 7.84 -9.71 12.69
N MET A 62 9.11 -9.70 13.11
CA MET A 62 9.82 -8.46 13.47
C MET A 62 9.88 -7.47 12.29
N PHE A 63 10.15 -7.96 11.08
CA PHE A 63 10.14 -7.14 9.88
C PHE A 63 8.75 -6.57 9.60
N TYR A 64 7.71 -7.40 9.65
CA TYR A 64 6.34 -6.96 9.43
C TYR A 64 5.92 -5.90 10.47
N ASP A 65 6.23 -6.11 11.76
CA ASP A 65 5.96 -5.13 12.81
C ASP A 65 6.74 -3.81 12.62
N SER A 66 7.92 -3.88 12.00
CA SER A 66 8.70 -2.68 11.66
C SER A 66 8.00 -1.80 10.61
N ILE A 67 7.32 -2.41 9.64
CA ILE A 67 6.58 -1.71 8.57
C ILE A 67 5.09 -1.52 8.87
N LYS A 68 4.58 -2.14 9.94
CA LYS A 68 3.18 -1.99 10.38
C LYS A 68 2.88 -0.53 10.74
N PRO A 69 1.78 0.04 10.22
CA PRO A 69 1.43 1.42 10.50
C PRO A 69 0.98 1.65 11.94
N THR A 70 1.38 2.80 12.47
CA THR A 70 0.81 3.38 13.70
C THR A 70 0.62 4.88 13.46
N ASN A 71 -0.28 5.53 14.19
CA ASN A 71 -0.50 6.98 14.04
C ASN A 71 0.82 7.75 14.19
N LYS A 72 1.68 7.32 15.13
CA LYS A 72 3.00 7.92 15.36
C LYS A 72 3.92 7.76 14.14
N LYS A 73 4.04 6.55 13.59
CA LYS A 73 4.90 6.30 12.41
C LYS A 73 4.39 7.07 11.19
N VAL A 74 3.07 7.04 10.93
CA VAL A 74 2.46 7.76 9.79
C VAL A 74 2.63 9.27 9.91
N LEU A 75 2.45 9.86 11.10
CA LEU A 75 2.71 11.29 11.32
C LEU A 75 4.18 11.67 11.07
N HIS A 76 5.12 10.76 11.33
CA HIS A 76 6.54 10.98 11.10
C HIS A 76 6.92 10.98 9.61
N LEU A 77 6.12 10.33 8.75
CA LEU A 77 6.33 10.35 7.30
C LEU A 77 6.04 11.73 6.69
N LEU A 78 5.18 12.55 7.31
CA LEU A 78 4.74 13.82 6.72
C LEU A 78 5.88 14.84 6.66
N GLN A 79 6.25 15.23 5.45
CA GLN A 79 7.20 16.33 5.21
C GLN A 79 6.48 17.51 4.58
N ALA A 80 6.40 18.63 5.28
CA ALA A 80 5.67 19.82 4.85
C ALA A 80 6.45 21.10 5.19
N LYS A 81 6.29 22.15 4.37
CA LYS A 81 6.81 23.49 4.63
C LYS A 81 5.69 24.54 4.49
N PRO A 82 4.78 24.67 5.46
CA PRO A 82 3.68 25.61 5.39
C PRO A 82 4.16 27.06 5.57
N ASN A 83 3.80 27.94 4.64
CA ASN A 83 4.21 29.35 4.61
C ASN A 83 3.05 30.30 4.98
N THR A 84 1.80 29.88 4.76
CA THR A 84 0.61 30.70 5.07
C THR A 84 -0.19 30.17 6.28
N GLU A 85 -1.13 30.96 6.81
CA GLU A 85 -2.02 30.52 7.90
C GLU A 85 -2.90 29.34 7.47
N GLY A 86 -3.51 29.42 6.28
CA GLY A 86 -4.32 28.33 5.73
C GLY A 86 -3.54 27.04 5.55
N GLU A 87 -2.27 27.10 5.13
CA GLU A 87 -1.40 25.92 5.05
C GLU A 87 -1.08 25.33 6.42
N ARG A 88 -0.78 26.18 7.40
CA ARG A 88 -0.53 25.74 8.78
C ARG A 88 -1.77 25.08 9.37
N ASP A 89 -2.96 25.62 9.13
CA ASP A 89 -4.20 25.06 9.66
C ASP A 89 -4.61 23.78 8.94
N ALA A 90 -4.50 23.72 7.61
CA ALA A 90 -4.71 22.48 6.86
C ALA A 90 -3.77 21.35 7.33
N LEU A 91 -2.49 21.66 7.57
CA LEU A 91 -1.55 20.67 8.11
C LEU A 91 -1.95 20.22 9.53
N LYS A 92 -2.34 21.14 10.42
CA LYS A 92 -2.82 20.78 11.77
C LYS A 92 -4.05 19.89 11.71
N PHE A 93 -4.99 20.18 10.80
CA PHE A 93 -6.19 19.39 10.60
C PHE A 93 -5.86 17.98 10.09
N LEU A 94 -4.97 17.85 9.11
CA LEU A 94 -4.50 16.55 8.62
C LEU A 94 -3.83 15.73 9.72
N GLN A 95 -2.92 16.34 10.48
CA GLN A 95 -2.26 15.67 11.61
C GLN A 95 -3.27 15.27 12.70
N ARG A 96 -4.27 16.11 13.00
CA ARG A 96 -5.34 15.77 13.94
C ARG A 96 -6.18 14.60 13.41
N TYR A 97 -6.47 14.56 12.12
CA TYR A 97 -7.19 13.48 11.48
C TYR A 97 -6.44 12.16 11.64
N ILE A 98 -5.16 12.11 11.25
CA ILE A 98 -4.31 10.93 11.35
C ILE A 98 -4.18 10.45 12.80
N ARG A 99 -4.09 11.35 13.79
CA ARG A 99 -4.08 10.96 15.22
C ARG A 99 -5.34 10.22 15.67
N GLY A 100 -6.47 10.46 15.01
CA GLY A 100 -7.77 9.86 15.35
C GLY A 100 -8.14 8.62 14.56
N LEU A 101 -7.30 8.16 13.63
CA LEU A 101 -7.55 6.96 12.83
C LEU A 101 -7.26 5.68 13.63
N ASP A 102 -8.06 4.65 13.40
CA ASP A 102 -7.76 3.28 13.83
C ASP A 102 -6.78 2.59 12.85
N THR A 103 -6.37 1.37 13.17
CA THR A 103 -5.40 0.61 12.36
C THR A 103 -5.88 0.38 10.94
N GLY A 104 -7.17 0.09 10.73
CA GLY A 104 -7.74 -0.12 9.39
C GLY A 104 -7.67 1.14 8.54
N ASN A 105 -8.13 2.27 9.08
CA ASN A 105 -8.09 3.54 8.35
C ASN A 105 -6.67 4.10 8.18
N LEU A 106 -5.72 3.73 9.04
CA LEU A 106 -4.30 4.03 8.79
C LEU A 106 -3.78 3.28 7.56
N GLY A 107 -4.15 2.01 7.39
CA GLY A 107 -3.86 1.23 6.20
C GLY A 107 -4.46 1.88 4.95
N HIS A 108 -5.74 2.28 5.01
CA HIS A 108 -6.38 2.98 3.89
C HIS A 108 -5.73 4.32 3.57
N PHE A 109 -5.31 5.09 4.59
CA PHE A 109 -4.60 6.35 4.40
C PHE A 109 -3.24 6.15 3.71
N LEU A 110 -2.48 5.14 4.12
CA LEU A 110 -1.23 4.79 3.44
C LEU A 110 -1.52 4.34 2.01
N ARG A 111 -2.50 3.48 1.79
CA ARG A 111 -2.84 3.03 0.44
C ARG A 111 -3.20 4.20 -0.48
N PHE A 112 -3.98 5.16 0.02
CA PHE A 112 -4.29 6.38 -0.71
C PHE A 112 -3.02 7.18 -1.06
N THR A 113 -2.07 7.31 -0.13
CA THR A 113 -0.89 8.19 -0.30
C THR A 113 0.33 7.53 -0.95
N THR A 114 0.44 6.20 -0.90
CA THR A 114 1.64 5.44 -1.31
C THR A 114 1.31 4.23 -2.19
N GLY A 115 0.04 3.85 -2.31
CA GLY A 115 -0.37 2.62 -2.98
C GLY A 115 -0.24 1.34 -2.13
N ALA A 116 0.26 1.43 -0.88
CA ALA A 116 0.39 0.29 0.02
C ALA A 116 -0.18 0.60 1.41
N ASP A 117 -0.69 -0.40 2.11
CA ASP A 117 -1.23 -0.29 3.47
C ASP A 117 -0.19 -0.41 4.59
N VAL A 118 1.08 -0.65 4.22
CA VAL A 118 2.26 -0.70 5.10
C VAL A 118 3.27 0.39 4.75
N LEU A 119 4.23 0.62 5.66
CA LEU A 119 5.23 1.68 5.55
C LEU A 119 6.36 1.29 4.58
N ILE A 120 6.13 1.48 3.28
CA ILE A 120 7.11 1.22 2.21
C ILE A 120 7.88 2.46 1.76
N VAL A 121 7.55 3.64 2.32
CA VAL A 121 8.17 4.92 1.96
C VAL A 121 8.82 5.57 3.19
N ASN A 122 9.88 6.35 2.95
CA ASN A 122 10.55 7.13 4.00
C ASN A 122 9.85 8.46 4.31
N SER A 123 9.02 8.95 3.40
CA SER A 123 8.32 10.23 3.54
C SER A 123 7.12 10.35 2.61
N ILE A 124 6.14 11.14 3.03
CA ILE A 124 5.04 11.64 2.21
C ILE A 124 5.19 13.16 2.15
N SER A 125 5.45 13.71 0.97
CA SER A 125 5.58 15.16 0.80
C SER A 125 4.20 15.80 0.76
N VAL A 126 3.92 16.74 1.66
CA VAL A 126 2.65 17.49 1.67
C VAL A 126 2.85 18.79 0.90
N SER A 127 2.24 18.85 -0.29
CA SER A 127 2.18 20.05 -1.13
C SER A 127 0.85 20.76 -0.89
N PHE A 128 0.86 22.09 -0.75
CA PHE A 128 -0.36 22.83 -0.49
C PHE A 128 -0.90 23.46 -1.76
N ILE A 129 -2.17 23.21 -2.06
CA ILE A 129 -2.85 23.74 -3.25
C ILE A 129 -3.97 24.70 -2.86
N LYS A 130 -4.15 25.77 -3.64
CA LYS A 130 -5.28 26.69 -3.50
C LYS A 130 -6.40 26.27 -4.44
N VAL A 131 -7.28 25.41 -3.94
CA VAL A 131 -8.51 25.03 -4.63
C VAL A 131 -9.68 25.79 -4.01
N ASN A 132 -10.39 26.56 -4.83
CA ASN A 132 -11.57 27.32 -4.43
C ASN A 132 -12.81 26.65 -5.03
N GLY A 133 -13.94 26.69 -4.29
CA GLY A 133 -15.21 26.09 -4.72
C GLY A 133 -15.64 24.91 -3.87
N ILE A 134 -16.66 24.19 -4.33
CA ILE A 134 -17.34 23.10 -3.58
C ILE A 134 -16.52 21.81 -3.59
N PHE A 135 -15.70 21.60 -4.62
CA PHE A 135 -14.92 20.38 -4.80
C PHE A 135 -13.48 20.57 -4.30
N LYS A 136 -13.30 20.60 -2.98
CA LYS A 136 -11.97 20.52 -2.35
C LYS A 136 -11.69 19.07 -2.02
N THR A 137 -10.90 18.39 -2.87
CA THR A 137 -10.41 17.05 -2.56
C THR A 137 -8.89 17.08 -2.40
N ALA A 138 -8.38 16.22 -1.53
CA ALA A 138 -6.95 15.91 -1.53
C ALA A 138 -6.65 14.98 -2.72
N VAL A 139 -5.46 15.13 -3.30
CA VAL A 139 -4.97 14.30 -4.41
C VAL A 139 -3.66 13.67 -3.99
N ALA A 140 -3.47 12.39 -4.27
CA ALA A 140 -2.25 11.67 -3.95
C ALA A 140 -1.55 11.19 -5.22
N HIS A 141 -0.22 11.34 -5.22
CA HIS A 141 0.69 10.85 -6.25
C HIS A 141 1.53 9.74 -5.64
N THR A 142 1.13 8.48 -5.84
CA THR A 142 1.68 7.32 -5.13
C THR A 142 3.12 7.00 -5.51
N CYS A 143 3.51 7.18 -6.79
CA CYS A 143 4.89 6.96 -7.24
C CYS A 143 5.90 7.95 -6.63
N GLY A 144 5.46 9.17 -6.32
CA GLY A 144 6.27 10.27 -5.78
C GLY A 144 6.11 10.52 -4.27
N PRO A 145 5.47 9.59 -3.54
CA PRO A 145 4.49 9.86 -2.46
C PRO A 145 4.27 11.35 -2.14
N VAL A 146 3.47 12.03 -2.98
CA VAL A 146 3.08 13.43 -2.75
C VAL A 146 1.59 13.50 -2.44
N LEU A 147 1.23 14.19 -1.36
CA LEU A 147 -0.14 14.54 -1.02
C LEU A 147 -0.38 16.02 -1.30
N GLU A 148 -1.19 16.32 -2.30
CA GLU A 148 -1.71 17.66 -2.53
C GLU A 148 -2.89 17.94 -1.59
N LEU A 149 -2.68 18.86 -0.66
CA LEU A 149 -3.62 19.21 0.38
C LEU A 149 -4.19 20.61 0.12
N PRO A 150 -5.52 20.75 -0.10
CA PRO A 150 -6.16 22.05 -0.14
C PRO A 150 -5.88 22.86 1.13
N CYS A 151 -5.32 24.07 0.98
CA CYS A 151 -5.05 24.97 2.11
C CYS A 151 -6.24 25.90 2.44
N THR A 152 -7.41 25.59 1.88
CA THR A 152 -8.63 26.41 1.94
C THR A 152 -9.73 25.76 2.78
N TYR A 153 -9.41 24.70 3.52
CA TYR A 153 -10.30 24.13 4.54
C TYR A 153 -10.62 25.17 5.61
N GLN A 154 -11.90 25.37 5.89
CA GLN A 154 -12.40 26.32 6.88
C GLN A 154 -12.20 25.78 8.30
N ASP A 155 -12.37 24.48 8.48
CA ASP A 155 -12.22 23.82 9.77
C ASP A 155 -11.82 22.35 9.63
N PHE A 156 -11.61 21.71 10.78
CA PHE A 156 -11.28 20.28 10.87
C PHE A 156 -12.41 19.37 10.35
N CYS A 157 -13.68 19.77 10.50
CA CYS A 157 -14.82 18.97 10.08
C CYS A 157 -14.87 18.85 8.56
N GLU A 158 -14.56 19.92 7.83
CA GLU A 158 -14.47 19.92 6.37
C GLU A 158 -13.39 18.94 5.90
N LEU A 159 -12.16 19.03 6.44
CA LEU A 159 -11.09 18.09 6.11
C LEU A 159 -11.47 16.64 6.45
N ARG A 160 -12.05 16.43 7.65
CA ARG A 160 -12.45 15.09 8.11
C ARG A 160 -13.47 14.47 7.16
N ASN A 161 -14.46 15.23 6.70
CA ASN A 161 -15.47 14.72 5.76
C ASN A 161 -14.85 14.33 4.42
N VAL A 162 -13.94 15.15 3.90
CA VAL A 162 -13.22 14.85 2.65
C VAL A 162 -12.41 13.55 2.79
N PHE A 163 -11.57 13.43 3.82
CA PHE A 163 -10.77 12.23 4.00
C PHE A 163 -11.62 11.00 4.33
N ASN A 164 -12.69 11.11 5.11
CA ASN A 164 -13.60 9.99 5.33
C ASN A 164 -14.21 9.48 4.01
N ASN A 165 -14.58 10.38 3.10
CA ASN A 165 -15.08 9.99 1.79
C ASN A 165 -14.01 9.33 0.93
N ILE A 166 -12.76 9.80 1.00
CA ILE A 166 -11.61 9.17 0.32
C ILE A 166 -11.38 7.75 0.86
N LEU A 167 -11.35 7.60 2.19
CA LEU A 167 -11.05 6.32 2.86
C LEU A 167 -12.24 5.34 2.88
N ALA A 168 -13.45 5.78 2.56
CA ALA A 168 -14.63 4.94 2.44
C ALA A 168 -14.70 4.18 1.10
N LYS A 169 -13.83 4.51 0.14
CA LYS A 169 -13.74 3.80 -1.13
C LYS A 169 -13.25 2.36 -0.91
N PRO A 170 -13.80 1.38 -1.65
CA PRO A 170 -13.43 -0.01 -1.51
C PRO A 170 -11.96 -0.25 -1.91
N ASP A 171 -11.41 -1.38 -1.45
CA ASP A 171 -9.97 -1.63 -1.51
C ASP A 171 -9.35 -1.73 -2.91
N TRP A 172 -10.19 -2.03 -3.90
CA TRP A 172 -9.81 -2.14 -5.30
C TRP A 172 -9.93 -0.80 -6.06
N GLU A 173 -10.54 0.23 -5.47
CA GLU A 173 -10.74 1.54 -6.10
C GLU A 173 -9.63 2.50 -5.64
N LEU A 174 -8.56 2.55 -6.42
CA LEU A 174 -7.58 3.63 -6.38
C LEU A 174 -7.86 4.54 -7.57
N ASP A 175 -8.27 5.78 -7.30
CA ASP A 175 -8.31 6.83 -8.33
C ASP A 175 -6.86 7.17 -8.71
N ILE A 176 -6.25 6.34 -9.54
CA ILE A 176 -4.93 6.57 -10.12
C ILE A 176 -5.13 7.62 -11.23
N VAL A 177 -4.45 8.76 -11.09
CA VAL A 177 -4.41 9.82 -12.10
C VAL A 177 -3.20 9.65 -13.00
#